data_AF-A0A0Q9KTC4-F1
#
_entry.id   AF-A0A0Q9KTC4-F1
#
_cell.length_a   1.000
_cell.length_b   1.000
_cell.length_c   1.000
_cell.angle_alpha   90.00
_cell.angle_beta   90.00
_cell.angle_gamma   90.00
#
_symmetry.space_group_name_H-M   'P 1'
#
loop_
_entity.id
_entity.type
_entity.pdbx_description
1 polymer ?
#
loop_
_entity_poly.entity_id
_entity_poly.type
_entity_poly.pdbx_seq_one_letter_code
_entity_poly.pdbx_strand_id
1 'polypeptide(L)'
;MSVLVPVPQSKTNIGNFKHTITMLMGMWLIIGLFIDGFAHNHGAVETFFTPWHAILYSGYLACAVWIFYLTYQNKSKANHATWVQAIPTGYELGVAGVIIFFLGGLGDMYWHTVFGIEKNIEALLSPTHLILLTGALMILTSPYRAISHAEDKVSPSFRQLLPALTSIALTFAVMAFFLMYAWSFRQNLWMAREEDAVARAVVDFLITTMLLVLPVMLVIRRWKLPFGTATYFFVFQAVLMAILDGFSQYGSIVILLISGIAADLMFRSIKQREASDWRYKIVFFLIPVLIWGLYFAI
;
A
#
# COMPACT_ATOMS: atom_id res chain seq x y z
N MET A 1 34.08 -30.84 -22.55
CA MET A 1 33.40 -30.44 -21.30
C MET A 1 32.07 -29.82 -21.68
N SER A 2 30.96 -30.53 -21.46
CA SER A 2 29.62 -29.96 -21.63
C SER A 2 29.34 -29.01 -20.47
N VAL A 3 29.19 -27.73 -20.78
CA VAL A 3 28.72 -26.74 -19.81
C VAL A 3 27.27 -27.09 -19.48
N LEU A 4 27.03 -27.57 -18.25
CA LEU A 4 25.68 -27.73 -17.72
C LEU A 4 25.06 -26.34 -17.63
N VAL A 5 24.20 -26.00 -18.60
CA VAL A 5 23.33 -24.84 -18.51
C VAL A 5 22.40 -25.08 -17.32
N PRO A 6 22.34 -24.18 -16.32
CA PRO A 6 21.40 -24.31 -15.22
C PRO A 6 19.99 -24.40 -15.80
N VAL A 7 19.30 -25.52 -15.54
CA VAL A 7 17.87 -25.64 -15.84
C VAL A 7 17.17 -24.49 -15.09
N PRO A 8 16.33 -23.67 -15.77
CA PRO A 8 15.58 -22.63 -15.08
C PRO A 8 14.80 -23.28 -13.93
N GLN A 9 15.05 -22.81 -12.69
CA GLN A 9 14.28 -23.24 -11.54
C GLN A 9 12.79 -23.08 -11.89
N SER A 10 11.99 -24.15 -11.72
CA SER A 10 10.57 -24.07 -12.01
C SER A 10 9.96 -22.98 -11.13
N LYS A 11 9.37 -21.97 -11.77
CA LYS A 11 8.70 -20.87 -11.06
C LYS A 11 7.57 -21.47 -10.24
N THR A 12 7.61 -21.31 -8.92
CA THR A 12 6.58 -21.76 -7.98
C THR A 12 5.42 -20.77 -7.98
N ASN A 13 4.76 -20.64 -9.12
CA ASN A 13 3.60 -19.76 -9.27
C ASN A 13 2.42 -20.29 -8.46
N ILE A 14 1.77 -19.41 -7.70
CA ILE A 14 0.54 -19.70 -6.96
C ILE A 14 -0.65 -19.03 -7.65
N GLY A 15 -1.84 -19.61 -7.54
CA GLY A 15 -3.03 -19.08 -8.22
C GLY A 15 -3.60 -17.82 -7.58
N ASN A 16 -4.38 -17.04 -8.34
CA ASN A 16 -5.01 -15.78 -7.93
C ASN A 16 -5.80 -15.86 -6.61
N PHE A 17 -6.42 -17.01 -6.32
CA PHE A 17 -7.11 -17.23 -5.05
C PHE A 17 -6.17 -17.08 -3.85
N LYS A 18 -4.95 -17.63 -3.91
CA LYS A 18 -3.97 -17.52 -2.83
C LYS A 18 -3.44 -16.09 -2.68
N HIS A 19 -3.25 -15.38 -3.79
CA HIS A 19 -2.93 -13.96 -3.77
C HIS A 19 -4.04 -13.14 -3.11
N THR A 20 -5.30 -13.47 -3.38
CA THR A 20 -6.46 -12.83 -2.73
C THR A 20 -6.43 -13.04 -1.22
N ILE A 21 -6.16 -14.26 -0.75
CA ILE A 21 -6.01 -14.53 0.69
C ILE A 21 -4.85 -13.71 1.28
N THR A 22 -3.70 -13.63 0.60
CA THR A 22 -2.59 -12.77 1.05
C THR A 22 -3.05 -11.31 1.21
N MET A 23 -3.92 -10.83 0.32
CA MET A 23 -4.46 -9.47 0.42
C MET A 23 -5.48 -9.30 1.54
N LEU A 24 -6.27 -10.32 1.87
CA LEU A 24 -7.13 -10.27 3.05
C LEU A 24 -6.31 -10.20 4.35
N MET A 25 -5.21 -10.96 4.43
CA MET A 25 -4.30 -10.87 5.58
C MET A 25 -3.61 -9.50 5.64
N GLY A 26 -3.17 -8.98 4.49
CA GLY A 26 -2.60 -7.63 4.39
C GLY A 26 -3.61 -6.54 4.77
N MET A 27 -4.87 -6.67 4.35
CA MET A 27 -5.94 -5.76 4.77
C MET A 27 -6.16 -5.78 6.28
N TRP A 28 -6.13 -6.95 6.93
CA TRP A 28 -6.20 -7.03 8.39
C TRP A 28 -5.06 -6.24 9.03
N LEU A 29 -3.81 -6.49 8.61
CA LEU A 29 -2.65 -5.73 9.09
C LEU A 29 -2.85 -4.22 8.93
N ILE A 30 -3.28 -3.76 7.76
CA ILE A 30 -3.43 -2.34 7.48
C ILE A 30 -4.62 -1.71 8.21
N ILE A 31 -5.76 -2.39 8.30
CA ILE A 31 -6.88 -1.90 9.11
C ILE A 31 -6.44 -1.78 10.58
N GLY A 32 -5.68 -2.75 11.09
CA GLY A 32 -5.06 -2.68 12.42
C GLY A 32 -4.15 -1.47 12.58
N LEU A 33 -3.29 -1.19 11.59
CA LEU A 33 -2.43 0.01 11.57
C LEU A 33 -3.24 1.31 11.64
N PHE A 34 -4.32 1.43 10.87
CA PHE A 34 -5.15 2.63 10.87
C PHE A 34 -5.95 2.81 12.15
N ILE A 35 -6.42 1.72 12.76
CA ILE A 35 -7.06 1.72 14.08
C ILE A 35 -6.05 2.15 15.16
N ASP A 36 -4.84 1.63 15.10
CA ASP A 36 -3.76 1.98 16.01
C ASP A 36 -3.33 3.45 15.88
N GLY A 37 -3.13 3.93 14.64
CA GLY A 37 -2.86 5.35 14.40
C GLY A 37 -3.99 6.28 14.82
N PHE A 38 -5.25 5.86 14.70
CA PHE A 38 -6.38 6.60 15.28
C PHE A 38 -6.23 6.71 16.80
N ALA A 39 -5.92 5.62 17.50
CA ALA A 39 -5.73 5.63 18.95
C ALA A 39 -4.55 6.54 19.36
N HIS A 40 -3.44 6.51 18.63
CA HIS A 40 -2.30 7.41 18.84
C HIS A 40 -2.69 8.89 18.66
N ASN A 41 -3.39 9.23 17.56
CA ASN A 41 -3.82 10.60 17.28
C ASN A 41 -4.76 11.16 18.36
N HIS A 42 -5.49 10.29 19.07
CA HIS A 42 -6.43 10.67 20.12
C HIS A 42 -5.87 10.45 21.54
N GLY A 43 -4.57 10.16 21.67
CA GLY A 43 -3.89 10.04 22.96
C GLY A 43 -4.33 8.84 23.80
N ALA A 44 -4.89 7.80 23.18
CA ALA A 44 -5.44 6.63 23.87
C ALA A 44 -4.40 5.51 24.13
N VAL A 45 -3.14 5.72 23.73
CA VAL A 45 -2.05 4.74 23.87
C VAL A 45 -1.10 5.18 24.97
N GLU A 46 -1.12 4.48 26.10
CA GLU A 46 -0.27 4.76 27.27
C GLU A 46 0.84 3.74 27.47
N THR A 47 0.68 2.53 26.93
CA THR A 47 1.65 1.42 27.02
C THR A 47 1.71 0.66 25.71
N PHE A 48 2.65 -0.26 25.57
CA PHE A 48 2.72 -1.14 24.38
C PHE A 48 1.57 -2.14 24.32
N PHE A 49 1.13 -2.70 25.45
CA PHE A 49 0.09 -3.74 25.45
C PHE A 49 -1.30 -3.10 25.44
N THR A 50 -1.78 -2.75 24.25
CA THR A 50 -3.12 -2.19 24.03
C THR A 50 -3.96 -3.09 23.11
N PRO A 51 -5.30 -2.97 23.13
CA PRO A 51 -6.15 -3.62 22.14
C PRO A 51 -5.81 -3.23 20.69
N TRP A 52 -5.35 -2.01 20.46
CA TRP A 52 -5.03 -1.47 19.13
C TRP A 52 -3.78 -2.13 18.54
N HIS A 53 -2.70 -2.19 19.33
CA HIS A 53 -1.51 -2.98 19.00
C HIS A 53 -1.87 -4.46 18.82
N ALA A 54 -2.75 -5.03 19.64
CA ALA A 54 -3.17 -6.43 19.48
C ALA A 54 -3.86 -6.69 18.12
N ILE A 55 -4.68 -5.75 17.62
CA ILE A 55 -5.29 -5.86 16.28
C ILE A 55 -4.22 -5.74 15.19
N LEU A 56 -3.29 -4.80 15.31
CA LEU A 56 -2.17 -4.64 14.37
C LEU A 56 -1.30 -5.90 14.30
N TYR A 57 -0.79 -6.38 15.44
CA TYR A 57 0.11 -7.52 15.51
C TYR A 57 -0.59 -8.85 15.18
N SER A 58 -1.90 -8.98 15.43
CA SER A 58 -2.66 -10.16 14.96
C SER A 58 -2.80 -10.17 13.44
N GLY A 59 -2.99 -9.01 12.79
CA GLY A 59 -2.94 -8.90 11.33
C GLY A 59 -1.56 -9.24 10.74
N TYR A 60 -0.48 -8.82 11.41
CA TYR A 60 0.88 -9.25 11.09
C TYR A 60 1.03 -10.77 11.21
N LEU A 61 0.62 -11.36 12.33
CA LEU A 61 0.72 -12.79 12.57
C LEU A 61 -0.04 -13.58 11.50
N ALA A 62 -1.22 -13.10 11.09
CA ALA A 62 -1.99 -13.70 10.01
C ALA A 62 -1.22 -13.69 8.67
N CYS A 63 -0.52 -12.58 8.35
CA CYS A 63 0.36 -12.52 7.18
C CYS A 63 1.52 -13.52 7.29
N ALA A 64 2.21 -13.57 8.43
CA ALA A 64 3.36 -14.43 8.68
C ALA A 64 2.99 -15.91 8.55
N VAL A 65 1.92 -16.34 9.22
CA VAL A 65 1.40 -17.71 9.17
C VAL A 65 0.98 -18.08 7.75
N TRP A 66 0.29 -17.18 7.04
CA TRP A 66 -0.13 -17.45 5.67
C TRP A 66 1.05 -17.61 4.70
N ILE A 67 2.05 -16.72 4.76
CA ILE A 67 3.24 -16.82 3.90
C ILE A 67 4.06 -18.07 4.24
N PHE A 68 4.18 -18.40 5.52
CA PHE A 68 4.79 -19.66 5.96
C PHE A 68 4.03 -20.86 5.39
N TYR A 69 2.70 -20.87 5.50
CA TYR A 69 1.86 -21.94 4.96
C TYR A 69 2.02 -22.11 3.45
N LEU A 70 2.10 -21.01 2.67
CA LEU A 70 2.36 -21.08 1.23
C LEU A 70 3.72 -21.73 0.93
N THR A 71 4.75 -21.34 1.66
CA THR A 71 6.11 -21.88 1.51
C THR A 71 6.17 -23.36 1.92
N TYR A 72 5.54 -23.71 3.04
CA TYR A 72 5.41 -25.09 3.52
C TYR A 72 4.67 -25.98 2.52
N GLN A 73 3.53 -25.52 2.02
CA GLN A 73 2.75 -26.28 1.04
C GLN A 73 3.55 -26.55 -0.24
N ASN A 74 4.32 -25.57 -0.73
CA ASN A 74 5.22 -25.78 -1.87
C ASN A 74 6.34 -26.77 -1.54
N LYS A 75 6.98 -26.66 -0.36
CA LYS A 75 8.01 -27.58 0.12
C LYS A 75 7.50 -29.02 0.15
N SER A 76 6.30 -29.25 0.69
CA SER A 76 5.69 -30.57 0.81
C SER A 76 5.22 -31.16 -0.53
N LYS A 77 4.68 -30.35 -1.45
CA LYS A 77 4.10 -30.85 -2.71
C LYS A 77 5.12 -31.03 -3.83
N ALA A 78 6.10 -30.14 -3.94
CA ALA A 78 7.04 -30.13 -5.06
C ALA A 78 8.42 -30.71 -4.70
N ASN A 79 8.56 -31.27 -3.49
CA ASN A 79 9.78 -31.89 -2.97
C ASN A 79 11.05 -31.05 -3.23
N HIS A 80 10.94 -29.72 -3.14
CA HIS A 80 12.04 -28.80 -3.38
C HIS A 80 13.21 -29.14 -2.45
N ALA A 81 14.46 -29.02 -2.92
CA ALA A 81 15.63 -29.40 -2.12
C ALA A 81 15.80 -28.49 -0.89
N THR A 82 15.51 -27.18 -1.00
CA THR A 82 15.67 -26.21 0.10
C THR A 82 14.39 -25.44 0.40
N TRP A 83 14.32 -24.82 1.59
CA TRP A 83 13.20 -23.93 1.95
C TRP A 83 13.17 -22.66 1.10
N VAL A 84 14.35 -22.13 0.74
CA VAL A 84 14.47 -20.96 -0.14
C VAL A 84 13.83 -21.23 -1.50
N GLN A 85 14.07 -22.41 -2.09
CA GLN A 85 13.46 -22.82 -3.35
C GLN A 85 11.94 -23.03 -3.26
N ALA A 86 11.40 -23.26 -2.07
CA ALA A 86 9.97 -23.47 -1.87
C ALA A 86 9.18 -22.16 -1.78
N ILE A 87 9.85 -21.01 -1.61
CA ILE A 87 9.18 -19.71 -1.55
C ILE A 87 8.48 -19.45 -2.90
N PRO A 88 7.19 -19.06 -2.91
CA PRO A 88 6.50 -18.69 -4.14
C PRO A 88 7.19 -17.53 -4.87
N THR A 89 7.23 -17.58 -6.20
CA THR A 89 7.78 -16.48 -7.00
C THR A 89 7.08 -15.15 -6.67
N GLY A 90 7.85 -14.11 -6.36
CA GLY A 90 7.36 -12.79 -5.94
C GLY A 90 7.18 -12.60 -4.43
N TYR A 91 7.24 -13.68 -3.64
CA TYR A 91 7.10 -13.65 -2.17
C TYR A 91 8.44 -13.65 -1.43
N GLU A 92 9.58 -13.64 -2.14
CA GLU A 92 10.92 -13.69 -1.55
C GLU A 92 11.17 -12.52 -0.60
N LEU A 93 10.90 -11.30 -1.06
CA LEU A 93 10.93 -10.12 -0.18
C LEU A 93 9.83 -10.19 0.88
N GLY A 94 8.68 -10.81 0.60
CA GLY A 94 7.62 -10.98 1.60
C GLY A 94 8.07 -11.81 2.80
N VAL A 95 8.78 -12.92 2.56
CA VAL A 95 9.38 -13.75 3.62
C VAL A 95 10.41 -12.96 4.41
N ALA A 96 11.31 -12.22 3.74
CA ALA A 96 12.25 -11.34 4.43
C ALA A 96 11.53 -10.24 5.23
N GLY A 97 10.44 -9.69 4.69
CA GLY A 97 9.60 -8.69 5.33
C GLY A 97 8.93 -9.21 6.60
N VAL A 98 8.50 -10.47 6.64
CA VAL A 98 7.98 -11.12 7.86
C VAL A 98 9.04 -11.11 8.97
N ILE A 99 10.28 -11.46 8.64
CA ILE A 99 11.38 -11.49 9.62
C ILE A 99 11.73 -10.07 10.08
N ILE A 100 11.83 -9.11 9.14
CA ILE A 100 12.14 -7.72 9.45
C ILE A 100 11.03 -7.09 10.32
N PHE A 101 9.76 -7.33 10.00
CA PHE A 101 8.64 -6.84 10.79
C PHE A 101 8.63 -7.45 12.19
N PHE A 102 8.93 -8.76 12.33
CA PHE A 102 9.05 -9.41 13.63
C PHE A 102 10.11 -8.72 14.51
N LEU A 103 11.31 -8.52 13.97
CA LEU A 103 12.40 -7.86 14.68
C LEU A 103 12.06 -6.40 14.99
N GLY A 104 11.41 -5.70 14.05
CA GLY A 104 10.86 -4.37 14.26
C GLY A 104 9.88 -4.33 15.42
N GLY A 105 8.95 -5.28 15.51
CA GLY A 105 7.95 -5.34 16.58
C GLY A 105 8.51 -5.67 17.95
N LEU A 106 9.52 -6.55 18.03
CA LEU A 106 10.25 -6.77 19.28
C LEU A 106 11.03 -5.52 19.69
N GLY A 107 11.66 -4.84 18.73
CA GLY A 107 12.34 -3.57 18.94
C GLY A 107 11.38 -2.50 19.42
N ASP A 108 10.19 -2.41 18.83
CA ASP A 108 9.14 -1.46 19.15
C ASP A 108 8.60 -1.65 20.57
N MET A 109 8.30 -2.90 20.94
CA MET A 109 7.94 -3.27 22.31
C MET A 109 9.01 -2.84 23.31
N TYR A 110 10.28 -3.14 23.01
CA TYR A 110 11.40 -2.76 23.87
C TYR A 110 11.53 -1.24 23.98
N TRP A 111 11.43 -0.54 22.84
CA TRP A 111 11.54 0.91 22.74
C TRP A 111 10.47 1.61 23.59
N HIS A 112 9.22 1.20 23.43
CA HIS A 112 8.10 1.71 24.22
C HIS A 112 8.22 1.42 25.72
N THR A 113 8.90 0.33 26.09
CA THR A 113 9.14 -0.01 27.50
C THR A 113 10.25 0.84 28.13
N VAL A 114 11.29 1.20 27.36
CA VAL A 114 12.48 1.92 27.88
C VAL A 114 12.35 3.43 27.74
N PHE A 115 11.88 3.90 26.59
CA PHE A 115 11.82 5.32 26.25
C PHE A 115 10.41 5.92 26.37
N GLY A 116 9.39 5.08 26.58
CA GLY A 116 7.99 5.48 26.63
C GLY A 116 7.34 5.54 25.25
N ILE A 117 6.08 5.98 25.21
CA ILE A 117 5.32 6.15 23.97
C ILE A 117 5.63 7.52 23.37
N GLU A 118 6.17 7.54 22.15
CA GLU A 118 6.39 8.77 21.39
C GLU A 118 5.06 9.46 21.03
N LYS A 119 5.12 10.78 20.85
CA LYS A 119 3.95 11.60 20.50
C LYS A 119 4.17 12.31 19.17
N ASN A 120 3.07 12.63 18.48
CA ASN A 120 3.08 13.39 17.23
C ASN A 120 3.95 12.73 16.14
N ILE A 121 4.76 13.52 15.43
CA ILE A 121 5.57 13.08 14.30
C ILE A 121 6.62 12.05 14.74
N GLU A 122 7.11 12.14 15.98
CA GLU A 122 8.15 11.24 16.51
C GLU A 122 7.69 9.77 16.53
N ALA A 123 6.39 9.53 16.76
CA ALA A 123 5.83 8.18 16.75
C ALA A 123 6.03 7.45 15.42
N LEU A 124 5.99 8.16 14.29
CA LEU A 124 6.17 7.53 12.98
C LEU A 124 7.63 7.49 12.52
N LEU A 125 8.48 8.37 13.05
CA LEU A 125 9.86 8.51 12.60
C LEU A 125 10.86 7.78 13.48
N SER A 126 10.41 7.10 14.54
CA SER A 126 11.31 6.34 15.39
C SER A 126 11.92 5.14 14.64
N PRO A 127 13.15 4.72 15.01
CA PRO A 127 13.85 3.66 14.29
C PRO A 127 13.05 2.35 14.18
N THR A 128 12.26 2.00 15.20
CA THR A 128 11.46 0.77 15.24
C THR A 128 10.30 0.81 14.24
N HIS A 129 9.59 1.94 14.17
CA HIS A 129 8.52 2.17 13.20
C HIS A 129 9.02 2.14 11.75
N LEU A 130 10.23 2.65 11.48
CA LEU A 130 10.82 2.57 10.14
C LEU A 130 11.22 1.13 9.74
N ILE A 131 11.62 0.29 10.70
CA ILE A 131 11.85 -1.14 10.48
C ILE A 131 10.51 -1.85 10.21
N LEU A 132 9.48 -1.56 11.00
CA LEU A 132 8.12 -2.08 10.80
C LEU A 132 7.57 -1.69 9.42
N LEU A 133 7.71 -0.42 9.03
CA LEU A 133 7.36 0.08 7.70
C LEU A 133 8.05 -0.74 6.62
N THR A 134 9.37 -0.93 6.73
CA THR A 134 10.15 -1.69 5.74
C THR A 134 9.64 -3.11 5.61
N GLY A 135 9.42 -3.80 6.75
CA GLY A 135 8.86 -5.15 6.76
C GLY A 135 7.47 -5.22 6.12
N ALA A 136 6.59 -4.27 6.47
CA ALA A 136 5.23 -4.20 5.93
C ALA A 136 5.23 -3.98 4.41
N LEU A 137 6.01 -3.02 3.90
CA LEU A 137 6.11 -2.76 2.46
C LEU A 137 6.58 -4.00 1.70
N MET A 138 7.55 -4.74 2.24
CA MET A 138 8.07 -5.97 1.62
C MET A 138 7.03 -7.09 1.57
N ILE A 139 6.22 -7.26 2.63
CA ILE A 139 5.10 -8.20 2.71
C ILE A 139 4.02 -7.83 1.69
N LEU A 140 3.51 -6.59 1.76
CA LEU A 140 2.32 -6.14 1.05
C LEU A 140 2.50 -6.10 -0.47
N THR A 141 3.72 -5.86 -0.94
CA THR A 141 4.07 -5.84 -2.38
C THR A 141 4.18 -7.24 -3.00
N SER A 142 4.06 -8.33 -2.23
CA SER A 142 4.26 -9.70 -2.73
C SER A 142 3.30 -10.10 -3.85
N PRO A 143 1.97 -9.91 -3.75
CA PRO A 143 1.08 -10.27 -4.85
C PRO A 143 1.30 -9.44 -6.11
N TYR A 144 1.61 -8.14 -5.99
CA TYR A 144 1.94 -7.32 -7.15
C TYR A 144 3.19 -7.85 -7.88
N ARG A 145 4.27 -8.17 -7.16
CA ARG A 145 5.47 -8.77 -7.78
C ARG A 145 5.14 -10.11 -8.44
N ALA A 146 4.46 -11.00 -7.73
CA ALA A 146 4.11 -12.33 -8.23
C ALA A 146 3.27 -12.25 -9.53
N ILE A 147 2.19 -11.45 -9.52
CA ILE A 147 1.32 -11.27 -10.68
C ILE A 147 2.05 -10.53 -11.80
N SER A 148 2.90 -9.55 -11.50
CA SER A 148 3.74 -8.88 -12.50
C SER A 148 4.73 -9.82 -13.19
N HIS A 149 5.09 -10.95 -12.59
CA HIS A 149 5.96 -11.97 -13.18
C HIS A 149 5.20 -13.06 -13.96
N ALA A 150 3.89 -13.22 -13.71
CA ALA A 150 3.10 -14.34 -14.20
C ALA A 150 1.99 -13.93 -15.18
N GLU A 151 1.48 -12.70 -15.12
CA GLU A 151 0.40 -12.22 -15.98
C GLU A 151 0.96 -11.62 -17.27
N ASP A 152 0.80 -12.35 -18.36
CA ASP A 152 1.27 -11.97 -19.70
C ASP A 152 0.20 -11.18 -20.49
N LYS A 153 -1.05 -11.10 -20.01
CA LYS A 153 -2.09 -10.33 -20.71
C LYS A 153 -1.78 -8.84 -20.66
N VAL A 154 -1.92 -8.19 -21.81
CA VAL A 154 -1.79 -6.73 -21.93
C VAL A 154 -2.95 -6.01 -21.23
N SER A 155 -4.18 -6.53 -21.34
CA SER A 155 -5.41 -5.92 -20.80
C SER A 155 -6.23 -6.92 -19.97
N PRO A 156 -5.72 -7.37 -18.81
CA PRO A 156 -6.43 -8.24 -17.90
C PRO A 156 -7.67 -7.54 -17.31
N SER A 157 -8.67 -8.33 -16.92
CA SER A 157 -9.88 -7.80 -16.28
C SER A 157 -9.59 -7.27 -14.86
N PHE A 158 -10.46 -6.39 -14.37
CA PHE A 158 -10.36 -5.86 -12.99
C PHE A 158 -10.26 -6.98 -11.95
N ARG A 159 -11.10 -8.04 -12.06
CA ARG A 159 -11.07 -9.19 -11.14
C ARG A 159 -9.76 -9.97 -11.17
N GLN A 160 -9.12 -10.07 -12.34
CA GLN A 160 -7.81 -10.74 -12.48
C GLN A 160 -6.71 -9.93 -11.81
N LEU A 161 -6.72 -8.60 -11.94
CA LEU A 161 -5.73 -7.74 -11.32
C LEU A 161 -6.03 -7.37 -9.87
N LEU A 162 -7.24 -7.62 -9.36
CA LEU A 162 -7.65 -7.17 -8.04
C LEU A 162 -6.62 -7.46 -6.94
N PRO A 163 -5.99 -8.66 -6.83
CA PRO A 163 -4.97 -8.87 -5.81
C PRO A 163 -3.71 -8.01 -6.00
N ALA A 164 -3.29 -7.74 -7.24
CA ALA A 164 -2.16 -6.86 -7.53
C ALA A 164 -2.51 -5.38 -7.27
N LEU A 165 -3.75 -4.97 -7.61
CA LEU A 165 -4.24 -3.63 -7.32
C LEU A 165 -4.31 -3.40 -5.81
N THR A 166 -4.94 -4.33 -5.07
CA THR A 166 -4.99 -4.25 -3.61
C THR A 166 -3.60 -4.25 -2.97
N SER A 167 -2.65 -5.02 -3.51
CA SER A 167 -1.25 -5.05 -3.04
C SER A 167 -0.60 -3.67 -3.11
N ILE A 168 -0.76 -2.99 -4.25
CA ILE A 168 -0.27 -1.61 -4.43
C ILE A 168 -1.08 -0.63 -3.56
N ALA A 169 -2.41 -0.78 -3.47
CA ALA A 169 -3.26 0.10 -2.67
C ALA A 169 -2.87 0.06 -1.20
N LEU A 170 -2.67 -1.13 -0.63
CA LEU A 170 -2.21 -1.31 0.75
C LEU A 170 -0.80 -0.74 0.96
N THR A 171 0.11 -0.94 -0.01
CA THR A 171 1.47 -0.40 0.06
C THR A 171 1.44 1.13 0.15
N PHE A 172 0.67 1.79 -0.71
CA PHE A 172 0.53 3.24 -0.69
C PHE A 172 -0.29 3.74 0.50
N ALA A 173 -1.22 2.93 1.02
CA ALA A 173 -1.93 3.24 2.25
C ALA A 173 -0.99 3.35 3.45
N VAL A 174 -0.02 2.43 3.57
CA VAL A 174 1.02 2.53 4.61
C VAL A 174 1.89 3.78 4.39
N MET A 175 2.30 4.06 3.16
CA MET A 175 3.10 5.27 2.88
C MET A 175 2.33 6.55 3.24
N ALA A 176 1.05 6.61 2.90
CA ALA A 176 0.20 7.74 3.25
C ALA A 176 -0.05 7.84 4.76
N PHE A 177 -0.13 6.73 5.48
CA PHE A 177 -0.17 6.70 6.94
C PHE A 177 1.10 7.32 7.54
N PHE A 178 2.29 6.92 7.09
CA PHE A 178 3.56 7.50 7.55
C PHE A 178 3.74 8.97 7.16
N LEU A 179 3.05 9.41 6.10
CA LEU A 179 3.05 10.80 5.62
C LEU A 179 1.74 11.53 5.98
N MET A 180 1.00 11.04 6.99
CA MET A 180 -0.36 11.55 7.29
C MET A 180 -0.41 13.03 7.68
N TYR A 181 0.70 13.62 8.11
CA TYR A 181 0.84 15.04 8.40
C TYR A 181 0.97 15.92 7.15
N ALA A 182 1.29 15.31 6.00
CA ALA A 182 1.35 15.95 4.69
C ALA A 182 0.15 15.60 3.80
N TRP A 183 -0.84 14.88 4.35
CA TRP A 183 -2.08 14.56 3.66
C TRP A 183 -2.98 15.80 3.64
N SER A 184 -3.03 16.50 2.51
CA SER A 184 -3.63 17.84 2.40
C SER A 184 -5.09 17.90 2.83
N PHE A 185 -5.87 16.84 2.56
CA PHE A 185 -7.27 16.81 3.01
C PHE A 185 -7.39 16.95 4.53
N ARG A 186 -6.41 16.46 5.32
CA ARG A 186 -6.37 16.55 6.79
C ARG A 186 -6.21 17.94 7.36
N GLN A 187 -5.66 18.87 6.59
CA GLN A 187 -5.05 20.08 7.14
C GLN A 187 -5.89 21.36 6.93
N ASN A 188 -7.07 21.30 6.28
CA ASN A 188 -7.94 22.47 6.01
C ASN A 188 -7.19 23.73 5.53
N LEU A 189 -6.21 23.55 4.63
CA LEU A 189 -5.20 24.57 4.31
C LEU A 189 -5.67 25.65 3.33
N TRP A 190 -6.93 25.62 2.89
CA TRP A 190 -7.50 26.64 2.01
C TRP A 190 -7.59 28.03 2.67
N MET A 191 -7.44 28.12 3.99
CA MET A 191 -7.38 29.39 4.74
C MET A 191 -5.97 29.78 5.21
N ALA A 192 -4.91 29.10 4.75
CA ALA A 192 -3.54 29.50 5.05
C ALA A 192 -3.24 30.90 4.48
N ARG A 193 -2.99 31.88 5.36
CA ARG A 193 -2.69 33.28 4.98
C ARG A 193 -1.26 33.70 5.26
N GLU A 194 -0.56 32.96 6.12
CA GLU A 194 0.85 33.19 6.44
C GLU A 194 1.75 32.48 5.42
N GLU A 195 2.88 33.10 5.08
CA GLU A 195 3.79 32.62 4.04
C GLU A 195 4.27 31.17 4.30
N ASP A 196 4.61 30.85 5.55
CA ASP A 196 5.01 29.51 5.97
C ASP A 196 3.88 28.48 5.82
N ALA A 197 2.63 28.90 6.08
CA ALA A 197 1.46 28.05 5.94
C ALA A 197 1.15 27.77 4.45
N VAL A 198 1.36 28.76 3.58
CA VAL A 198 1.23 28.59 2.12
C VAL A 198 2.31 27.63 1.60
N ALA A 199 3.57 27.82 2.01
CA ALA A 199 4.67 26.93 1.61
C ALA A 199 4.40 25.47 2.03
N ARG A 200 3.94 25.26 3.27
CA ARG A 200 3.54 23.94 3.76
C ARG A 200 2.38 23.35 2.95
N ALA A 201 1.35 24.14 2.65
CA ALA A 201 0.22 23.67 1.86
C ALA A 201 0.63 23.19 0.46
N VAL A 202 1.54 23.91 -0.21
CA VAL A 202 2.08 23.47 -1.50
C VAL A 202 2.76 22.10 -1.38
N VAL A 203 3.58 21.89 -0.35
CA VAL A 203 4.24 20.60 -0.10
C VAL A 203 3.22 19.49 0.14
N ASP A 204 2.20 19.74 0.97
CA ASP A 204 1.16 18.76 1.28
C ASP A 204 0.33 18.39 0.05
N PHE A 205 0.00 19.37 -0.81
CA PHE A 205 -0.67 19.13 -2.09
C PHE A 205 0.19 18.24 -3.02
N LEU A 206 1.49 18.51 -3.10
CA LEU A 206 2.41 17.72 -3.93
C LEU A 206 2.54 16.29 -3.41
N ILE A 207 2.76 16.10 -2.10
CA ILE A 207 2.89 14.77 -1.49
C ILE A 207 1.60 13.96 -1.65
N THR A 208 0.45 14.58 -1.37
CA THR A 208 -0.86 13.91 -1.54
C THR A 208 -1.10 13.52 -3.00
N THR A 209 -0.74 14.40 -3.94
CA THR A 209 -0.82 14.08 -5.37
C THR A 209 0.06 12.90 -5.74
N MET A 210 1.31 12.87 -5.25
CA MET A 210 2.23 11.75 -5.50
C MET A 210 1.67 10.44 -4.97
N LEU A 211 1.15 10.43 -3.73
CA LEU A 211 0.56 9.24 -3.12
C LEU A 211 -0.65 8.69 -3.89
N LEU A 212 -1.45 9.57 -4.50
CA LEU A 212 -2.60 9.17 -5.32
C LEU A 212 -2.21 8.74 -6.73
N VAL A 213 -1.30 9.47 -7.39
CA VAL A 213 -1.01 9.28 -8.82
C VAL A 213 0.05 8.20 -9.07
N LEU A 214 1.09 8.11 -8.24
CA LEU A 214 2.15 7.10 -8.41
C LEU A 214 1.67 5.65 -8.45
N PRO A 215 0.72 5.17 -7.61
CA PRO A 215 0.25 3.79 -7.70
C PRO A 215 -0.38 3.49 -9.06
N VAL A 216 -1.13 4.44 -9.63
CA VAL A 216 -1.70 4.32 -10.99
C VAL A 216 -0.59 4.25 -12.04
N MET A 217 0.44 5.09 -11.93
CA MET A 217 1.61 5.08 -12.81
C MET A 217 2.45 3.80 -12.70
N LEU A 218 2.48 3.15 -11.54
CA LEU A 218 3.20 1.88 -11.37
C LEU A 218 2.47 0.73 -12.09
N VAL A 219 1.15 0.66 -11.93
CA VAL A 219 0.35 -0.42 -12.54
C VAL A 219 0.32 -0.28 -14.07
N ILE A 220 0.23 0.94 -14.60
CA ILE A 220 0.14 1.16 -16.05
C ILE A 220 1.40 0.72 -16.82
N ARG A 221 2.56 0.69 -16.14
CA ARG A 221 3.81 0.18 -16.72
C ARG A 221 3.70 -1.29 -17.11
N ARG A 222 2.85 -2.06 -16.43
CA ARG A 222 2.69 -3.51 -16.65
C ARG A 222 1.43 -3.87 -17.42
N TRP A 223 0.32 -3.18 -17.15
CA TRP A 223 -0.96 -3.53 -17.74
C TRP A 223 -1.70 -2.31 -18.24
N LYS A 224 -2.51 -2.52 -19.28
CA LYS A 224 -3.57 -1.57 -19.62
C LYS A 224 -4.59 -1.59 -18.48
N LEU A 225 -4.85 -0.43 -17.89
CA LEU A 225 -5.72 -0.32 -16.72
C LEU A 225 -7.16 -0.72 -17.07
N PRO A 226 -7.75 -1.69 -16.36
CA PRO A 226 -9.19 -1.92 -16.44
C PRO A 226 -9.93 -0.74 -15.82
N PHE A 227 -11.14 -0.48 -16.32
CA PHE A 227 -12.01 0.55 -15.73
C PHE A 227 -12.26 0.25 -14.24
N GLY A 228 -12.13 1.28 -13.41
CA GLY A 228 -12.29 1.21 -11.95
C GLY A 228 -10.97 1.17 -11.19
N THR A 229 -9.82 1.07 -11.85
CA THR A 229 -8.51 1.04 -11.17
C THR A 229 -8.20 2.36 -10.47
N ALA A 230 -8.41 3.50 -11.13
CA ALA A 230 -8.13 4.80 -10.51
C ALA A 230 -9.13 5.09 -9.38
N THR A 231 -10.42 4.83 -9.62
CA THR A 231 -11.47 4.94 -8.60
C THR A 231 -11.16 4.09 -7.38
N TYR A 232 -10.76 2.83 -7.59
CA TYR A 232 -10.41 1.93 -6.49
C TYR A 232 -9.26 2.50 -5.66
N PHE A 233 -8.15 2.92 -6.27
CA PHE A 233 -7.03 3.47 -5.51
C PHE A 233 -7.38 4.72 -4.72
N PHE A 234 -8.07 5.66 -5.36
CA PHE A 234 -8.36 6.96 -4.75
C PHE A 234 -9.33 6.82 -3.59
N VAL A 235 -10.41 6.06 -3.77
CA VAL A 235 -11.40 5.82 -2.71
C VAL A 235 -10.81 4.97 -1.59
N PHE A 236 -10.03 3.93 -1.92
CA PHE A 236 -9.39 3.07 -0.92
C PHE A 236 -8.46 3.90 -0.01
N GLN A 237 -7.66 4.79 -0.61
CA GLN A 237 -6.78 5.67 0.15
C GLN A 237 -7.57 6.68 0.99
N ALA A 238 -8.59 7.33 0.41
CA ALA A 238 -9.41 8.31 1.11
C ALA A 238 -10.12 7.71 2.33
N VAL A 239 -10.70 6.52 2.17
CA VAL A 239 -11.43 5.82 3.24
C VAL A 239 -10.49 5.46 4.39
N LEU A 240 -9.31 4.90 4.11
CA LEU A 240 -8.37 4.58 5.16
C LEU A 240 -7.85 5.83 5.87
N MET A 241 -7.46 6.88 5.13
CA MET A 241 -7.02 8.14 5.75
C MET A 241 -8.11 8.79 6.61
N ALA A 242 -9.38 8.68 6.21
CA ALA A 242 -10.51 9.20 6.99
C ALA A 242 -10.69 8.49 8.35
N ILE A 243 -10.23 7.24 8.51
CA ILE A 243 -10.27 6.54 9.80
C ILE A 243 -9.51 7.33 10.87
N LEU A 244 -8.36 7.93 10.52
CA LEU A 244 -7.47 8.62 11.45
C LEU A 244 -8.12 9.79 12.18
N ASP A 245 -9.18 10.36 11.61
CA ASP A 245 -9.92 11.51 12.15
C ASP A 245 -11.40 11.19 12.38
N GLY A 246 -11.75 9.90 12.53
CA GLY A 246 -13.12 9.45 12.81
C GLY A 246 -14.12 9.83 11.72
N PHE A 247 -13.69 9.89 10.46
CA PHE A 247 -14.49 10.31 9.30
C PHE A 247 -15.01 11.75 9.35
N SER A 248 -14.43 12.61 10.17
CA SER A 248 -14.76 14.05 10.22
C SER A 248 -14.58 14.76 8.87
N GLN A 249 -13.72 14.24 8.00
CA GLN A 249 -13.38 14.81 6.69
C GLN A 249 -13.82 13.93 5.51
N TYR A 250 -15.06 13.43 5.57
CA TYR A 250 -15.64 12.57 4.53
C TYR A 250 -15.72 13.23 3.13
N GLY A 251 -15.64 14.56 3.03
CA GLY A 251 -15.62 15.28 1.75
C GLY A 251 -14.49 14.82 0.81
N SER A 252 -13.34 14.43 1.38
CA SER A 252 -12.21 13.87 0.61
C SER A 252 -12.59 12.60 -0.14
N ILE A 253 -13.45 11.75 0.43
CA ILE A 253 -13.93 10.51 -0.20
C ILE A 253 -14.77 10.84 -1.43
N VAL A 254 -15.63 11.87 -1.34
CA VAL A 254 -16.48 12.30 -2.46
C VAL A 254 -15.64 12.90 -3.59
N ILE A 255 -14.69 13.79 -3.26
CA ILE A 255 -13.77 14.41 -4.23
C ILE A 255 -12.98 13.32 -4.97
N LEU A 256 -12.44 12.36 -4.23
CA LEU A 256 -11.60 11.30 -4.78
C LEU A 256 -12.40 10.22 -5.52
N LEU A 257 -13.66 9.99 -5.17
CA LEU A 257 -14.60 9.17 -5.95
C LEU A 257 -14.87 9.80 -7.33
N ILE A 258 -15.26 11.08 -7.37
CA ILE A 258 -15.55 11.79 -8.63
C ILE A 258 -14.29 11.83 -9.50
N SER A 259 -13.15 12.20 -8.91
CA SER A 259 -11.86 12.28 -9.61
C SER A 259 -11.41 10.92 -10.15
N GLY A 260 -11.63 9.85 -9.39
CA GLY A 260 -11.32 8.49 -9.79
C GLY A 260 -12.17 8.01 -10.97
N ILE A 261 -13.47 8.28 -10.95
CA ILE A 261 -14.38 7.92 -12.06
C ILE A 261 -13.97 8.69 -13.32
N ALA A 262 -13.71 10.00 -13.20
CA ALA A 262 -13.22 10.81 -14.31
C ALA A 262 -11.89 10.25 -14.87
N ALA A 263 -10.96 9.88 -14.00
CA ALA A 263 -9.70 9.25 -14.40
C ALA A 263 -9.91 7.94 -15.17
N ASP A 264 -10.77 7.05 -14.68
CA ASP A 264 -11.08 5.79 -15.35
C ASP A 264 -11.75 5.99 -16.72
N LEU A 265 -12.63 6.99 -16.86
CA LEU A 265 -13.21 7.38 -18.15
C LEU A 265 -12.15 7.90 -19.13
N MET A 266 -11.23 8.74 -18.65
CA MET A 266 -10.12 9.25 -19.45
C MET A 266 -9.18 8.11 -19.90
N PHE A 267 -8.75 7.23 -18.99
CA PHE A 267 -7.90 6.09 -19.33
C PHE A 267 -8.58 5.10 -20.28
N ARG A 268 -9.90 4.91 -20.17
CA ARG A 268 -10.66 4.03 -21.07
C ARG A 268 -10.61 4.49 -22.54
N SER A 269 -10.47 5.80 -22.78
CA SER A 269 -10.35 6.35 -24.13
C SER A 269 -9.03 5.96 -24.84
N ILE A 270 -8.01 5.58 -24.07
CA ILE A 270 -6.68 5.25 -24.58
C ILE A 270 -6.67 3.78 -25.04
N LYS A 271 -6.55 3.56 -26.35
CA LYS A 271 -6.61 2.22 -26.96
C LYS A 271 -5.32 1.43 -26.79
N GLN A 272 -4.17 2.08 -26.91
CA GLN A 272 -2.85 1.45 -26.84
C GLN A 272 -2.32 1.42 -25.40
N ARG A 273 -1.52 0.41 -25.04
CA ARG A 273 -0.89 0.32 -23.72
C ARG A 273 0.35 1.22 -23.60
N GLU A 274 0.97 1.60 -24.71
CA GLU A 274 2.28 2.23 -24.72
C GLU A 274 2.36 3.38 -23.71
N ALA A 275 3.13 3.20 -22.64
CA ALA A 275 3.24 4.18 -21.57
C ALA A 275 3.86 5.51 -22.05
N SER A 276 4.51 5.50 -23.21
CA SER A 276 5.01 6.68 -23.94
C SER A 276 3.92 7.48 -24.65
N ASP A 277 2.69 6.95 -24.79
CA ASP A 277 1.56 7.67 -25.39
C ASP A 277 1.32 8.97 -24.62
N TRP A 278 1.41 10.10 -25.34
CA TRP A 278 1.22 11.45 -24.79
C TRP A 278 -0.15 11.61 -24.12
N ARG A 279 -1.15 10.83 -24.52
CA ARG A 279 -2.48 10.83 -23.89
C ARG A 279 -2.41 10.47 -22.42
N TYR A 280 -1.55 9.53 -22.02
CA TYR A 280 -1.35 9.22 -20.61
C TYR A 280 -0.78 10.42 -19.84
N LYS A 281 0.15 11.17 -20.45
CA LYS A 281 0.71 12.40 -19.83
C LYS A 281 -0.38 13.45 -19.60
N ILE A 282 -1.30 13.61 -20.54
CA ILE A 282 -2.46 14.49 -20.38
C ILE A 282 -3.36 14.02 -19.24
N VAL A 283 -3.70 12.73 -19.18
CA VAL A 283 -4.53 12.21 -18.10
C VAL A 283 -3.85 12.44 -16.74
N PHE A 284 -2.55 12.15 -16.63
CA PHE A 284 -1.79 12.40 -15.39
C PHE A 284 -1.63 13.89 -15.04
N PHE A 285 -1.69 14.79 -16.03
CA PHE A 285 -1.75 16.24 -15.78
C PHE A 285 -3.14 16.69 -15.32
N LEU A 286 -4.20 16.14 -15.91
CA LEU A 286 -5.59 16.53 -15.61
C LEU A 286 -6.08 15.99 -14.26
N ILE A 287 -5.62 14.81 -13.83
CA ILE A 287 -6.05 14.19 -12.57
C ILE A 287 -5.81 15.13 -11.36
N PRO A 288 -4.60 15.67 -11.11
CA PRO A 288 -4.39 16.60 -10.00
C PRO A 288 -5.23 17.88 -10.14
N VAL A 289 -5.38 18.41 -11.36
CA VAL A 289 -6.21 19.60 -11.61
C VAL A 289 -7.66 19.35 -11.21
N LEU A 290 -8.20 18.18 -11.52
CA LEU A 290 -9.56 17.79 -11.13
C LEU A 290 -9.69 17.60 -9.62
N ILE A 291 -8.76 16.88 -8.98
CA ILE A 291 -8.78 16.63 -7.53
C ILE A 291 -8.78 17.96 -6.77
N TRP A 292 -7.82 18.84 -7.08
CA TRP A 292 -7.65 20.09 -6.37
C TRP A 292 -8.68 21.14 -6.79
N GLY A 293 -9.12 21.15 -8.05
CA GLY A 293 -10.22 22.00 -8.50
C GLY A 293 -11.52 21.71 -7.76
N LEU A 294 -11.83 20.43 -7.52
CA LEU A 294 -12.97 20.03 -6.69
C LEU A 294 -12.76 20.37 -5.22
N TYR A 295 -11.54 20.22 -4.69
CA TYR A 295 -11.21 20.60 -3.32
C TYR A 295 -11.44 22.09 -3.05
N PHE A 296 -11.07 22.98 -3.98
CA PHE A 296 -11.28 24.42 -3.81
C PHE A 296 -12.70 24.90 -4.15
N ALA A 297 -13.52 24.06 -4.76
CA ALA A 297 -14.89 24.41 -5.12
C ALA A 297 -15.90 24.19 -3.97
N ILE A 298 -15.50 23.50 -2.91
CA ILE A 298 -16.32 23.10 -1.75
C ILE A 298 -15.74 23.78 -0.50
#